data_AF-A0AAV6ZA56-F1
#
_entry.id   AF-A0AAV6ZA56-F1
#
_cell.length_a   1.000
_cell.length_b   1.000
_cell.length_c   1.000
_cell.angle_alpha   90.00
_cell.angle_beta   90.00
_cell.angle_gamma   90.00
#
_symmetry.space_group_name_H-M   'P 1'
#
loop_
_entity.id
_entity.type
_entity.pdbx_description
1 polymer ?
#
loop_
_entity_poly.entity_id
_entity_poly.type
_entity_poly.pdbx_seq_one_letter_code
_entity_poly.pdbx_strand_id
1 'polypeptide(L)'
;MTQEVVTQYYRAPEILMGSRHYQNAIDIWSVGCIFAELLGRRILFQAQSPIQQLDLITDLLGTPPLTAMRSACEGARAHILRGPHKPPSLSVLYMLSGEATHEAVHLLCRMLLFDPMKRISAKDALAHPYLEEGRLRYHTCMCHCCYSVSSGRVYTADFEPTAGDRFDDSYEKSLTSVWQVKGQCPKGCMGGVT
;
A
#
# COMPACT_ATOMS: atom_id res chain seq x y z
N MET A 1 10.99 -26.33 -9.91
CA MET A 1 10.09 -25.15 -10.02
C MET A 1 9.63 -24.80 -8.62
N THR A 2 10.21 -23.78 -8.00
CA THR A 2 9.65 -23.23 -6.77
C THR A 2 8.46 -22.39 -7.17
N GLN A 3 7.24 -22.85 -6.86
CA GLN A 3 6.08 -21.96 -6.79
C GLN A 3 6.47 -20.86 -5.80
N GLU A 4 6.75 -19.66 -6.29
CA GLU A 4 6.83 -18.49 -5.44
C GLU A 4 5.43 -18.25 -4.86
N VAL A 5 5.16 -18.87 -3.72
CA VAL A 5 4.00 -18.58 -2.87
C VAL A 5 4.27 -17.23 -2.22
N VAL A 6 4.13 -16.17 -3.01
CA VAL A 6 4.13 -14.79 -2.52
C VAL A 6 2.69 -14.31 -2.63
N THR A 7 2.16 -13.72 -1.57
CA THR A 7 0.82 -13.12 -1.53
C THR A 7 0.78 -11.91 -2.46
N GLN A 8 0.55 -12.16 -3.76
CA GLN A 8 0.55 -11.14 -4.81
C GLN A 8 -0.60 -10.12 -4.64
N TYR A 9 -1.68 -10.50 -3.96
CA TYR A 9 -2.97 -9.77 -3.85
C TYR A 9 -2.87 -8.28 -3.50
N TYR A 10 -1.82 -7.87 -2.79
CA TYR A 10 -1.63 -6.49 -2.32
C TYR A 10 -0.64 -5.69 -3.18
N ARG A 11 -0.04 -6.29 -4.21
CA ARG A 11 0.91 -5.59 -5.10
C ARG A 11 0.23 -4.51 -5.93
N ALA A 12 0.87 -3.34 -5.96
CA ALA A 12 0.43 -2.18 -6.74
C ALA A 12 0.54 -2.41 -8.27
N PRO A 13 -0.31 -1.78 -9.09
CA PRO A 13 -0.32 -1.98 -10.55
C PRO A 13 1.02 -1.65 -11.19
N GLU A 14 1.74 -0.62 -10.73
CA GLU A 14 3.07 -0.27 -11.22
C GLU A 14 4.12 -1.37 -11.02
N ILE A 15 4.00 -2.16 -9.94
CA ILE A 15 4.87 -3.32 -9.69
C ILE A 15 4.50 -4.46 -10.64
N LEU A 16 3.20 -4.73 -10.81
CA LEU A 16 2.71 -5.75 -11.74
C LEU A 16 3.07 -5.46 -13.19
N MET A 17 3.14 -4.18 -13.56
CA MET A 17 3.56 -3.71 -14.88
C MET A 17 5.09 -3.65 -15.06
N GLY A 18 5.88 -4.01 -14.05
CA GLY A 18 7.34 -4.03 -14.12
C GLY A 18 8.02 -2.66 -14.13
N SER A 19 7.39 -1.65 -13.50
CA SER A 19 8.03 -0.34 -13.33
C SER A 19 9.32 -0.49 -12.52
N ARG A 20 10.41 0.07 -13.04
CA ARG A 20 11.71 0.12 -12.34
C ARG A 20 11.80 1.24 -11.31
N HIS A 21 10.92 2.22 -11.41
CA HIS A 21 10.86 3.37 -10.53
C HIS A 21 9.51 3.38 -9.84
N TYR A 22 9.51 2.96 -8.58
CA TYR A 22 8.36 3.01 -7.70
C TYR A 22 8.75 3.81 -6.45
N GLN A 23 7.73 4.33 -5.76
CA GLN A 23 7.88 5.19 -4.59
C GLN A 23 6.97 4.68 -3.47
N ASN A 24 6.93 5.40 -2.36
CA ASN A 24 6.05 5.15 -1.20
C ASN A 24 4.55 4.94 -1.54
N ALA A 25 4.09 5.39 -2.71
CA ALA A 25 2.71 5.16 -3.16
C ALA A 25 2.34 3.67 -3.24
N ILE A 26 3.29 2.75 -3.45
CA ILE A 26 3.01 1.29 -3.49
C ILE A 26 2.45 0.78 -2.16
N ASP A 27 2.87 1.39 -1.04
CA ASP A 27 2.42 1.00 0.29
C ASP A 27 1.00 1.46 0.52
N ILE A 28 0.64 2.66 0.03
CA ILE A 28 -0.73 3.18 0.09
C ILE A 28 -1.70 2.27 -0.67
N TRP A 29 -1.28 1.72 -1.81
CA TRP A 29 -2.09 0.74 -2.53
C TRP A 29 -2.33 -0.52 -1.70
N SER A 30 -1.27 -1.04 -1.10
CA SER A 30 -1.32 -2.23 -0.24
C SER A 30 -2.25 -2.00 0.95
N VAL A 31 -2.14 -0.84 1.62
CA VAL A 31 -3.02 -0.40 2.70
C VAL A 31 -4.47 -0.29 2.21
N GLY A 32 -4.71 0.26 1.03
CA GLY A 32 -6.04 0.31 0.42
C GLY A 32 -6.64 -1.08 0.21
N CYS A 33 -5.86 -2.04 -0.31
CA CYS A 33 -6.32 -3.41 -0.49
C CYS A 33 -6.66 -4.09 0.86
N ILE A 34 -5.82 -3.91 1.88
CA ILE A 34 -6.07 -4.42 3.24
C ILE A 34 -7.30 -3.75 3.84
N PHE A 35 -7.46 -2.44 3.65
CA PHE A 35 -8.61 -1.70 4.16
C PHE A 35 -9.92 -2.20 3.53
N ALA A 36 -9.95 -2.41 2.21
CA ALA A 36 -11.08 -3.04 1.53
C ALA A 36 -11.38 -4.44 2.07
N GLU A 37 -10.34 -5.23 2.33
CA GLU A 37 -10.47 -6.58 2.89
C GLU A 37 -10.98 -6.57 4.34
N LEU A 38 -10.58 -5.59 5.16
CA LEU A 38 -11.10 -5.42 6.51
C LEU A 38 -12.59 -5.05 6.50
N LEU A 39 -13.01 -4.21 5.54
CA LEU A 39 -14.42 -3.86 5.35
C LEU A 39 -15.24 -5.06 4.87
N GLY A 40 -14.79 -5.74 3.81
CA GLY A 40 -15.55 -6.81 3.15
C GLY A 40 -15.29 -8.22 3.68
N ARG A 41 -14.36 -8.39 4.63
CA ARG A 41 -13.89 -9.70 5.17
C ARG A 41 -13.43 -10.69 4.10
N ARG A 42 -13.03 -10.17 2.92
CA ARG A 42 -12.56 -10.94 1.77
C ARG A 42 -11.49 -10.16 1.03
N ILE A 43 -10.46 -10.87 0.57
CA ILE A 43 -9.41 -10.31 -0.30
C ILE A 43 -10.04 -9.63 -1.51
N LEU A 44 -9.69 -8.36 -1.73
CA LEU A 44 -10.23 -7.54 -2.82
C LEU A 44 -9.84 -8.08 -4.20
N PHE A 45 -8.56 -8.43 -4.39
CA PHE A 45 -8.02 -8.92 -5.66
C PHE A 45 -7.48 -10.35 -5.53
N GLN A 46 -8.37 -11.34 -5.56
CA GLN A 46 -8.04 -12.75 -5.37
C GLN A 46 -7.45 -13.39 -6.64
N ALA A 47 -6.25 -12.96 -7.06
CA ALA A 47 -5.60 -13.37 -8.32
C ALA A 47 -4.57 -14.50 -8.18
N GLN A 48 -4.59 -15.46 -9.09
CA GLN A 48 -3.63 -16.57 -9.15
C GLN A 48 -2.36 -16.24 -9.96
N SER A 49 -2.33 -15.10 -10.65
CA SER A 49 -1.17 -14.64 -11.40
C SER A 49 -1.08 -13.11 -11.47
N PRO A 50 0.10 -12.53 -11.75
CA PRO A 50 0.24 -11.08 -11.91
C PRO A 50 -0.63 -10.50 -13.02
N ILE A 51 -0.81 -11.25 -14.12
CA ILE A 51 -1.66 -10.85 -15.25
C ILE A 51 -3.12 -10.81 -14.81
N GLN A 52 -3.61 -11.87 -14.15
CA GLN A 52 -4.97 -11.91 -13.63
C GLN A 52 -5.21 -10.78 -12.61
N GLN A 53 -4.21 -10.45 -11.80
CA GLN A 53 -4.34 -9.36 -10.85
C GLN A 53 -4.51 -8.01 -11.56
N LEU A 54 -3.74 -7.79 -12.63
CA LEU A 54 -3.89 -6.60 -13.47
C LEU A 54 -5.27 -6.54 -14.14
N ASP A 55 -5.82 -7.67 -14.55
CA ASP A 55 -7.18 -7.77 -15.10
C ASP A 55 -8.22 -7.38 -14.05
N LEU A 56 -8.15 -7.94 -12.83
CA LEU A 56 -9.07 -7.60 -11.74
C LEU A 56 -8.99 -6.12 -11.33
N ILE A 57 -7.78 -5.55 -11.31
CA ILE A 57 -7.57 -4.13 -11.05
C ILE A 57 -8.24 -3.29 -12.15
N THR A 58 -8.08 -3.69 -13.41
CA THR A 58 -8.68 -3.00 -14.56
C THR A 58 -10.21 -3.15 -14.58
N ASP A 59 -10.75 -4.27 -14.10
CA ASP A 59 -12.20 -4.47 -13.94
C ASP A 59 -12.81 -3.52 -12.90
N LEU A 60 -12.10 -3.28 -11.80
CA LEU A 60 -12.54 -2.36 -10.75
C LEU A 60 -12.36 -0.89 -11.14
N LEU A 61 -11.16 -0.52 -11.60
CA LEU A 61 -10.78 0.88 -11.83
C LEU A 61 -11.05 1.37 -13.26
N GLY A 62 -11.38 0.47 -14.17
CA GLY A 62 -11.50 0.76 -15.60
C GLY A 62 -10.15 0.75 -16.33
N THR A 63 -10.20 0.86 -17.65
CA THR A 63 -8.99 0.92 -18.49
C THR A 63 -8.24 2.23 -18.24
N PRO A 64 -6.99 2.19 -17.72
CA PRO A 64 -6.23 3.39 -17.43
C PRO A 64 -5.84 4.14 -18.71
N PRO A 65 -5.72 5.48 -18.66
CA PRO A 65 -5.18 6.24 -19.78
C PRO A 65 -3.68 5.93 -19.96
N LEU A 66 -3.16 6.15 -21.18
CA LEU A 66 -1.74 5.94 -21.49
C LEU A 66 -0.79 6.73 -20.54
N THR A 67 -1.23 7.89 -20.05
CA THR A 67 -0.47 8.71 -19.10
C THR A 67 -0.25 8.03 -17.76
N ALA A 68 -1.19 7.20 -17.31
CA ALA A 68 -1.09 6.41 -16.08
C ALA A 68 -0.23 5.14 -16.25
N MET A 69 0.00 4.70 -17.50
CA MET A 69 0.83 3.54 -17.85
C MET A 69 2.23 3.94 -18.37
N ARG A 70 2.70 5.17 -18.12
CA ARG A 70 3.98 5.68 -18.67
C ARG A 70 5.20 4.85 -18.26
N SER A 71 5.19 4.30 -17.05
CA SER A 71 6.28 3.48 -16.52
C SER A 71 6.09 1.98 -16.73
N ALA A 72 5.00 1.58 -17.40
CA ALA A 72 4.69 0.18 -17.65
C ALA A 72 5.64 -0.42 -18.70
N CYS A 73 6.02 -1.68 -18.52
CA CYS A 73 6.72 -2.42 -19.55
C CYS A 73 5.81 -2.64 -20.77
N GLU A 74 6.43 -2.88 -21.93
CA GLU A 74 5.70 -3.02 -23.20
C GLU A 74 4.67 -4.16 -23.16
N GLY A 75 5.04 -5.31 -22.56
CA GLY A 75 4.17 -6.47 -22.45
C GLY A 75 2.91 -6.20 -21.62
N ALA A 76 3.05 -5.56 -20.46
CA ALA A 76 1.91 -5.25 -19.60
C ALA A 76 0.99 -4.19 -20.23
N ARG A 77 1.57 -3.17 -20.87
CA ARG A 77 0.81 -2.14 -21.60
C ARG A 77 0.04 -2.74 -22.77
N ALA A 78 0.68 -3.60 -23.56
CA ALA A 78 0.04 -4.28 -24.68
C ALA A 78 -1.09 -5.22 -24.22
N HIS A 79 -0.92 -5.89 -23.07
CA HIS A 79 -1.97 -6.73 -22.48
C HIS A 79 -3.22 -5.92 -22.13
N ILE A 80 -3.08 -4.82 -21.38
CA ILE A 80 -4.21 -3.96 -21.00
C ILE A 80 -4.93 -3.40 -22.24
N LEU A 81 -4.18 -2.90 -23.22
CA LEU A 81 -4.74 -2.26 -24.42
C LEU A 81 -5.36 -3.23 -25.43
N ARG A 82 -5.03 -4.53 -25.34
CA ARG A 82 -5.66 -5.57 -26.17
C ARG A 82 -7.11 -5.84 -25.74
N GLY A 83 -7.42 -5.62 -24.46
CA GLY A 83 -8.76 -5.79 -23.94
C GLY A 83 -9.72 -4.70 -24.42
N PRO A 84 -11.04 -4.93 -24.33
CA PRO A 84 -12.03 -3.88 -24.56
C PRO A 84 -11.87 -2.77 -23.52
N HIS A 85 -12.20 -1.53 -23.90
CA HIS A 85 -12.22 -0.42 -22.96
C HIS A 85 -13.31 -0.63 -21.90
N LYS A 86 -12.93 -0.57 -20.62
CA LYS A 86 -13.81 -0.79 -19.46
C LYS A 86 -14.00 0.51 -18.68
N PRO A 87 -15.24 0.92 -18.34
CA PRO A 87 -15.47 2.02 -17.43
C PRO A 87 -15.14 1.61 -15.97
N PRO A 88 -14.82 2.56 -15.07
CA PRO A 88 -14.61 2.26 -13.65
C PRO A 88 -15.90 1.73 -12.98
N SER A 89 -15.77 0.71 -12.14
CA SER A 89 -16.87 0.09 -11.39
C SER A 89 -16.74 0.32 -9.87
N LEU A 90 -16.53 1.58 -9.47
CA LEU A 90 -16.28 1.94 -8.07
C LEU A 90 -17.49 1.73 -7.15
N SER A 91 -18.70 1.58 -7.71
CA SER A 91 -19.91 1.27 -6.93
C SER A 91 -19.79 -0.06 -6.17
N VAL A 92 -18.99 -1.01 -6.68
CA VAL A 92 -18.70 -2.28 -5.99
C VAL A 92 -18.10 -2.05 -4.60
N LEU A 93 -17.35 -0.96 -4.41
CA LEU A 93 -16.73 -0.65 -3.10
C LEU A 93 -17.77 -0.32 -2.03
N TYR A 94 -18.91 0.25 -2.40
CA TYR A 94 -20.04 0.46 -1.46
C TYR A 94 -20.72 -0.84 -1.07
N MET A 95 -20.58 -1.89 -1.88
CA MET A 95 -21.17 -3.21 -1.63
C MET A 95 -20.26 -4.12 -0.79
N LEU A 96 -19.07 -3.65 -0.41
CA LEU A 96 -18.14 -4.43 0.42
C LEU A 96 -18.73 -4.74 1.80
N SER A 97 -19.43 -3.79 2.41
CA SER A 97 -20.08 -3.97 3.72
C SER A 97 -21.33 -3.10 3.83
N GLY A 98 -22.36 -3.61 4.51
CA GLY A 98 -23.54 -2.81 4.85
C GLY A 98 -23.24 -1.64 5.81
N GLU A 99 -22.07 -1.65 6.45
CA GLU A 99 -21.60 -0.59 7.36
C GLU A 99 -20.59 0.36 6.69
N ALA A 100 -20.28 0.17 5.40
CA ALA A 100 -19.32 1.03 4.70
C ALA A 100 -19.88 2.45 4.55
N THR A 101 -19.32 3.39 5.31
CA THR A 101 -19.70 4.81 5.21
C THR A 101 -19.18 5.42 3.90
N HIS A 102 -19.77 6.54 3.48
CA HIS A 102 -19.32 7.26 2.30
C HIS A 102 -17.86 7.70 2.43
N GLU A 103 -17.44 8.14 3.62
CA GLU A 103 -16.09 8.56 3.93
C GLU A 103 -15.09 7.39 3.84
N ALA A 104 -15.50 6.18 4.25
CA ALA A 104 -14.67 4.97 4.14
C ALA A 104 -14.37 4.66 2.68
N VAL A 105 -15.43 4.63 1.85
CA VAL A 105 -15.30 4.33 0.42
C VAL A 105 -14.56 5.45 -0.31
N HIS A 106 -14.79 6.72 0.07
CA HIS A 106 -14.07 7.86 -0.49
C HIS A 106 -12.56 7.76 -0.21
N LEU A 107 -12.16 7.45 1.02
CA LEU A 107 -10.74 7.21 1.35
C LEU A 107 -10.17 6.05 0.54
N LEU A 108 -10.94 4.96 0.42
CA LEU A 108 -10.53 3.79 -0.33
C LEU A 108 -10.32 4.10 -1.82
N CYS A 109 -11.21 4.86 -2.44
CA CYS A 109 -11.05 5.36 -3.82
C CYS A 109 -9.81 6.24 -3.99
N ARG A 110 -9.42 7.00 -2.96
CA ARG A 110 -8.21 7.85 -2.97
C ARG A 110 -6.93 7.02 -2.82
N MET A 111 -7.00 5.86 -2.17
CA MET A 111 -5.90 4.90 -2.04
C MET A 111 -5.75 3.99 -3.27
N LEU A 112 -6.87 3.54 -3.85
CA LEU A 112 -6.92 2.62 -4.99
C LEU A 112 -6.96 3.38 -6.32
N LEU A 113 -5.88 4.10 -6.61
CA LEU A 113 -5.68 4.74 -7.91
C LEU A 113 -4.60 4.04 -8.73
N PHE A 114 -4.87 3.88 -10.02
CA PHE A 114 -3.95 3.24 -10.96
C PHE A 114 -2.67 4.07 -11.15
N ASP A 115 -2.82 5.40 -11.28
CA ASP A 115 -1.69 6.32 -11.38
C ASP A 115 -1.10 6.58 -9.98
N PRO A 116 0.13 6.13 -9.68
CA PRO A 116 0.73 6.30 -8.36
C PRO A 116 0.93 7.77 -7.99
N MET A 117 1.08 8.67 -8.97
CA MET A 117 1.28 10.10 -8.71
C MET A 117 0.01 10.81 -8.26
N LYS A 118 -1.16 10.20 -8.49
CA LYS A 118 -2.47 10.73 -8.07
C LYS A 118 -2.98 10.07 -6.79
N ARG A 119 -2.33 8.99 -6.36
CA ARG A 119 -2.67 8.24 -5.15
C ARG A 119 -2.44 9.14 -3.92
N ILE A 120 -3.35 9.07 -2.96
CA ILE A 120 -3.24 9.86 -1.72
C ILE A 120 -1.93 9.55 -0.98
N SER A 121 -1.30 10.55 -0.38
CA SER A 121 -0.12 10.32 0.46
C SER A 121 -0.51 9.75 1.82
N ALA A 122 0.43 9.14 2.54
CA ALA A 122 0.18 8.66 3.92
C ALA A 122 -0.29 9.82 4.83
N LYS A 123 0.35 10.98 4.68
CA LYS A 123 0.01 12.21 5.40
C LYS A 123 -1.44 12.65 5.12
N ASP A 124 -1.80 12.77 3.86
CA ASP A 124 -3.15 13.20 3.48
C ASP A 124 -4.21 12.16 3.85
N ALA A 125 -3.86 10.87 3.85
CA ALA A 125 -4.74 9.80 4.29
C ALA A 125 -5.02 9.89 5.80
N LEU A 126 -4.00 10.13 6.63
CA LEU A 126 -4.16 10.32 8.09
C LEU A 126 -4.98 11.56 8.44
N ALA A 127 -4.92 12.60 7.59
CA ALA A 127 -5.75 13.80 7.70
C ALA A 127 -7.19 13.62 7.16
N HIS A 128 -7.53 12.46 6.59
CA HIS A 128 -8.85 12.22 6.01
C HIS A 128 -9.94 12.11 7.10
N PRO A 129 -11.15 12.68 6.90
CA PRO A 129 -12.23 12.66 7.90
C PRO A 129 -12.56 11.26 8.44
N TYR A 130 -12.52 10.24 7.58
CA TYR A 130 -12.73 8.84 7.98
C TYR A 130 -11.81 8.37 9.13
N LEU A 131 -10.56 8.85 9.18
CA LEU A 131 -9.58 8.45 10.18
C LEU A 131 -9.52 9.40 11.39
N GLU A 132 -10.30 10.48 11.40
CA GLU A 132 -10.22 11.50 12.45
C GLU A 132 -10.52 10.92 13.84
N GLU A 133 -11.62 10.18 13.98
CA GLU A 133 -11.97 9.54 15.26
C GLU A 133 -10.93 8.51 15.68
N GLY A 134 -10.47 7.66 14.75
CA GLY A 134 -9.44 6.66 15.01
C GLY A 134 -8.13 7.28 15.46
N ARG A 135 -7.73 8.38 14.83
CA ARG A 135 -6.52 9.16 15.18
C ARG A 135 -6.64 9.76 16.57
N LEU A 136 -7.79 10.36 16.92
CA LEU A 136 -8.05 10.86 18.26
C LEU A 136 -7.98 9.75 19.31
N ARG A 137 -8.60 8.59 19.06
CA ARG A 137 -8.54 7.43 19.96
C ARG A 137 -7.11 6.91 20.13
N TYR A 138 -6.35 6.79 19.04
CA TYR A 138 -4.95 6.39 19.09
C TYR A 138 -4.15 7.32 20.00
N HIS A 139 -4.30 8.62 19.79
CA HIS A 139 -3.65 9.61 20.63
C HIS A 139 -4.20 9.64 22.05
N THR A 140 -5.40 9.11 22.33
CA THR A 140 -6.08 9.08 23.65
C THR A 140 -5.60 7.95 24.56
N CYS A 141 -5.17 6.81 24.03
CA CYS A 141 -4.81 5.67 24.88
C CYS A 141 -3.76 4.70 24.32
N MET A 142 -3.33 4.84 23.06
CA MET A 142 -2.45 3.84 22.42
C MET A 142 -1.07 4.40 22.05
N CYS A 143 -0.93 5.71 21.92
CA CYS A 143 0.35 6.32 21.56
C CYS A 143 1.30 6.43 22.77
N HIS A 144 2.60 6.48 22.46
CA HIS A 144 3.65 6.80 23.46
C HIS A 144 3.99 8.30 23.54
N CYS A 145 3.49 9.12 22.60
CA CYS A 145 3.78 10.55 22.55
C CYS A 145 2.87 11.41 23.44
N CYS A 146 1.74 10.87 23.93
CA CYS A 146 0.82 11.56 24.83
C CYS A 146 0.81 10.83 26.19
N TYR A 147 0.72 11.59 27.28
CA TYR A 147 0.76 11.03 28.64
C TYR A 147 -0.22 11.73 29.58
N SER A 148 -0.63 11.02 30.63
CA SER A 148 -1.55 11.56 31.64
C SER A 148 -0.76 12.14 32.81
N VAL A 149 -1.16 13.32 33.26
CA VAL A 149 -0.69 13.98 34.49
C VAL A 149 -1.88 14.23 35.42
N SER A 150 -1.63 14.70 36.64
CA SER A 150 -2.68 14.96 37.63
C SER A 150 -3.72 16.00 37.19
N SER A 151 -3.35 16.94 36.31
CA SER A 151 -4.22 17.97 35.76
C SER A 151 -4.97 17.57 34.49
N GLY A 152 -4.78 16.33 33.99
CA GLY A 152 -5.41 15.84 32.76
C GLY A 152 -4.40 15.21 31.81
N ARG A 153 -4.80 15.05 30.54
CA ARG A 153 -3.96 14.40 29.54
C ARG A 153 -3.22 15.41 28.67
N VAL A 154 -1.90 15.26 28.57
CA VAL A 154 -1.03 16.09 27.73
C VAL A 154 -0.91 15.43 26.36
N TYR A 155 -1.35 16.15 25.32
CA TYR A 155 -1.25 15.70 23.93
C TYR A 155 0.05 16.25 23.30
N THR A 156 0.67 15.46 22.43
CA THR A 156 1.75 15.96 21.57
C THR A 156 1.25 17.10 20.68
N ALA A 157 2.12 18.06 20.38
CA ALA A 157 1.84 19.12 19.42
C ALA A 157 1.92 18.65 17.97
N ASP A 158 2.67 17.56 17.72
CA ASP A 158 2.81 16.92 16.42
C ASP A 158 2.25 15.49 16.48
N PHE A 159 1.12 15.29 15.80
CA PHE A 159 0.48 13.98 15.67
C PHE A 159 1.13 13.11 14.58
N GLU A 160 1.98 13.68 13.73
CA GLU A 160 2.59 13.01 12.58
C GLU A 160 4.11 13.26 12.53
N PRO A 161 4.86 12.77 13.54
CA PRO A 161 6.29 12.97 13.59
C PRO A 161 6.97 12.33 12.37
N THR A 162 7.85 13.08 11.74
CA THR A 162 8.70 12.60 10.66
C THR A 162 10.06 12.21 11.21
N ALA A 163 10.70 11.18 10.62
CA ALA A 163 12.07 10.86 10.98
C ALA A 163 12.98 12.05 10.64
N GLY A 164 13.71 12.56 11.64
CA GLY A 164 14.59 13.72 11.47
C GLY A 164 15.78 13.44 10.55
N ASP A 165 16.28 12.21 10.58
CA ASP A 165 17.39 11.75 9.75
C ASP A 165 16.87 10.87 8.61
N ARG A 166 17.53 10.98 7.45
CA ARG A 166 17.30 10.05 6.34
C ARG A 166 17.86 8.69 6.73
N PHE A 167 17.17 7.63 6.31
CA PHE A 167 17.67 6.26 6.45
C PHE A 167 19.06 6.14 5.79
N ASP A 168 20.04 5.65 6.54
CA ASP A 168 21.38 5.38 6.04
C ASP A 168 21.41 4.01 5.33
N ASP A 169 21.48 4.06 4.01
CA ASP A 169 21.56 2.87 3.14
C ASP A 169 23.01 2.47 2.82
N SER A 170 24.01 3.05 3.51
CA SER A 170 25.43 2.76 3.29
C SER A 170 25.76 1.28 3.51
N TYR A 171 25.14 0.65 4.51
CA TYR A 171 25.26 -0.78 4.76
C TYR A 171 24.86 -1.59 3.52
N GLU A 172 23.67 -1.37 2.97
CA GLU A 172 23.17 -2.10 1.80
C GLU A 172 24.04 -1.88 0.57
N LYS A 173 24.49 -0.64 0.34
CA LYS A 173 25.40 -0.30 -0.77
C LYS A 173 26.76 -0.98 -0.67
N SER A 174 27.21 -1.29 0.55
CA SER A 174 28.51 -1.93 0.79
C SER A 174 28.50 -3.45 0.59
N LEU A 175 27.30 -4.06 0.53
CA LEU A 175 27.12 -5.50 0.35
C LEU A 175 27.22 -5.88 -1.14
N THR A 176 28.44 -6.10 -1.63
CA THR A 176 28.68 -6.54 -3.01
C THR A 176 28.82 -8.06 -3.14
N SER A 177 28.88 -8.79 -2.02
CA SER A 177 29.00 -10.24 -1.99
C SER A 177 28.28 -10.88 -0.79
N VAL A 178 27.81 -12.12 -0.99
CA VAL A 178 27.14 -12.93 0.05
C VAL A 178 28.06 -13.18 1.26
N TRP A 179 29.37 -13.17 1.07
CA TRP A 179 30.36 -13.36 2.13
C TRP A 179 30.42 -12.16 3.09
N GLN A 180 30.27 -10.93 2.57
CA GLN A 180 30.18 -9.73 3.40
C GLN A 180 28.90 -9.72 4.22
N VAL A 181 27.78 -10.16 3.64
CA VAL A 181 26.50 -10.30 4.37
C VAL A 181 26.67 -11.27 5.55
N LYS A 182 27.25 -12.45 5.31
CA LYS A 182 27.46 -13.47 6.37
C LYS A 182 28.44 -13.04 7.46
N GLY A 183 29.45 -12.23 7.12
CA GLY A 183 30.45 -11.74 8.06
C GLY A 183 30.00 -10.57 8.93
N GLN A 184 29.05 -9.76 8.44
CA GLN A 184 28.59 -8.54 9.12
C GLN A 184 27.21 -8.67 9.77
N CYS A 185 26.45 -9.72 9.45
CA CYS A 185 25.16 -9.95 10.08
C CYS A 185 25.35 -10.39 11.55
N PRO A 186 24.73 -9.71 12.54
CA PRO A 186 24.81 -10.10 13.95
C PRO A 186 24.35 -11.55 14.15
N LYS A 187 25.05 -12.31 15.00
CA LYS A 187 24.79 -13.75 15.25
C LYS A 187 23.35 -14.08 15.69
N GLY A 188 22.52 -13.09 16.04
CA GLY A 188 21.10 -13.26 16.35
C GLY A 188 20.17 -13.39 15.13
N CYS A 189 20.63 -13.09 13.91
CA CYS A 189 19.82 -13.24 12.69
C CYS A 189 20.04 -14.57 11.95
N MET A 190 21.10 -15.33 12.29
CA MET A 190 21.38 -16.66 11.70
C MET A 190 20.79 -17.80 12.55
N GLY A 191 19.52 -17.67 12.93
CA GLY A 191 18.76 -18.75 13.54
C GLY A 191 18.45 -19.85 12.52
N GLY A 192 19.30 -20.87 12.47
CA GLY A 192 18.95 -22.22 12.03
C GLY A 192 18.74 -22.44 10.53
N VAL A 193 19.82 -22.55 9.77
CA VAL A 193 19.87 -23.46 8.62
C VAL A 193 21.12 -24.30 8.77
N THR A 194 21.01 -25.34 9.59
CA THR A 194 21.85 -26.55 9.53
C THR A 194 20.96 -27.67 9.03
#